data_AF-A0A0D6AM87-F1
#
_entry.id   AF-A0A0D6AM87-F1
#
_cell.length_a   1.000
_cell.length_b   1.000
_cell.length_c   1.000
_cell.angle_alpha   90.00
_cell.angle_beta   90.00
_cell.angle_gamma   90.00
#
_symmetry.space_group_name_H-M   'P 1'
#
loop_
_entity.id
_entity.type
_entity.pdbx_description
1 polymer ?
#
loop_
_entity_poly.entity_id
_entity_poly.type
_entity_poly.pdbx_seq_one_letter_code
_entity_poly.pdbx_strand_id
1 'polypeptide(L)'
;MGIAVIGTWRNFDLITVLDKNYIIPLPWGKYEPFVNYNNCIKKEDFRHPSPFRKFYQLYCLCDRLIGFNSLNFDDKLMKANGLIVDTDFDLLAEIREASGQPRHEVTKGGYNLQNLAITNLGKGKTGNGELAPKLWQEGKHQKVINYCLNDVKLLRSLYFRFINGLLRDPYSQKLL
;
A
#
# COMPACT_ATOMS: atom_id res chain seq x y z
N MET A 1 4.76 -13.87 -7.85
CA MET A 1 5.95 -13.17 -7.31
C MET A 1 5.63 -11.69 -7.26
N GLY A 2 5.15 -11.19 -6.12
CA GLY A 2 4.75 -9.79 -5.97
C GLY A 2 5.98 -8.94 -5.72
N ILE A 3 6.22 -7.92 -6.54
CA ILE A 3 7.09 -6.82 -6.11
C ILE A 3 6.33 -6.08 -5.03
N ALA A 4 6.84 -6.17 -3.81
CA ALA A 4 6.50 -5.18 -2.82
C ALA A 4 7.19 -3.88 -3.20
N VAL A 5 6.40 -2.84 -3.39
CA VAL A 5 6.92 -1.57 -3.89
C VAL A 5 7.47 -0.80 -2.72
N ILE A 6 8.69 -1.17 -2.35
CA ILE A 6 9.55 -0.48 -1.39
C ILE A 6 9.93 0.93 -1.90
N GLY A 7 9.59 1.25 -3.16
CA GLY A 7 9.79 2.56 -3.78
C GLY A 7 8.72 3.62 -3.50
N THR A 8 7.56 3.29 -2.91
CA THR A 8 6.44 4.26 -2.73
C THR A 8 6.29 4.88 -1.35
N TRP A 9 7.16 4.51 -0.42
CA TRP A 9 7.09 4.94 0.98
C TRP A 9 7.68 6.34 1.22
N ARG A 10 8.00 7.10 0.17
CA ARG A 10 8.58 8.44 0.23
C ARG A 10 7.59 9.58 -0.04
N ASN A 11 6.31 9.27 -0.19
CA ASN A 11 5.27 10.25 -0.55
C ASN A 11 4.34 10.61 0.60
N PHE A 12 4.71 10.38 1.85
CA PHE A 12 3.87 10.75 2.99
C PHE A 12 4.34 12.05 3.63
N ASP A 13 3.38 12.89 4.01
CA ASP A 13 3.58 14.08 4.84
C ASP A 13 2.93 13.86 6.21
N LEU A 14 3.46 14.54 7.22
CA LEU A 14 2.88 14.58 8.56
C LEU A 14 1.90 15.76 8.59
N ILE A 15 0.62 15.50 8.82
CA ILE A 15 -0.35 16.56 9.08
C ILE A 15 -0.88 16.45 10.49
N THR A 16 -0.99 17.57 11.19
CA THR A 16 -1.62 17.62 12.51
C THR A 16 -3.07 18.07 12.37
N VAL A 17 -4.00 17.27 12.87
CA VAL A 17 -5.43 17.60 12.91
C VAL A 17 -5.93 17.35 14.33
N LEU A 18 -6.43 18.40 14.99
CA LEU A 18 -6.96 18.32 16.36
C LEU A 18 -5.98 17.63 17.34
N ASP A 19 -4.73 18.09 17.34
CA ASP A 19 -3.63 17.60 18.18
C ASP A 19 -3.18 16.15 17.94
N LYS A 20 -3.61 15.55 16.82
CA LYS A 20 -3.19 14.21 16.39
C LYS A 20 -2.41 14.27 15.09
N ASN A 21 -1.35 13.48 14.99
CA ASN A 21 -0.45 13.47 13.84
C ASN A 21 -0.79 12.33 12.89
N TYR A 22 -1.17 12.68 11.67
CA TYR A 22 -1.54 11.72 10.64
C TYR A 22 -0.49 11.73 9.54
N ILE A 23 0.01 10.55 9.20
CA ILE A 23 0.86 10.34 8.03
C ILE A 23 -0.05 10.14 6.82
N ILE A 24 -0.13 11.13 5.93
CA ILE A 24 -0.96 11.05 4.72
C ILE A 24 -0.11 11.14 3.44
N PRO A 25 -0.45 10.42 2.36
CA PRO A 25 0.24 10.61 1.08
C PRO A 25 -0.03 12.00 0.50
N LEU A 26 1.02 12.71 0.07
CA LEU A 26 0.95 14.04 -0.56
C LEU A 26 0.02 14.03 -1.78
N PRO A 27 -0.85 15.04 -1.98
CA PRO A 27 -1.68 15.10 -3.16
C PRO A 27 -0.94 15.63 -4.39
N TRP A 28 -0.19 16.74 -4.28
CA TRP A 28 0.15 17.59 -5.44
C TRP A 28 1.64 18.01 -5.43
N GLY A 29 2.33 17.85 -6.57
CA GLY A 29 3.71 18.30 -6.78
C GLY A 29 4.56 17.29 -7.56
N LYS A 30 5.43 17.76 -8.45
CA LYS A 30 6.35 16.93 -9.27
C LYS A 30 7.06 15.89 -8.38
N TYR A 31 6.81 14.61 -8.64
CA TYR A 31 7.49 13.52 -7.97
C TYR A 31 8.82 13.26 -8.69
N GLU A 32 9.94 13.53 -8.03
CA GLU A 32 11.24 13.14 -8.56
C GLU A 32 11.42 11.62 -8.37
N PRO A 33 11.52 10.84 -9.46
CA PRO A 33 11.89 9.45 -9.35
C PRO A 33 13.36 9.38 -8.91
N PHE A 34 13.63 8.81 -7.73
CA PHE A 34 14.96 8.27 -7.47
C PHE A 34 15.13 7.04 -8.37
N VAL A 35 15.64 7.29 -9.58
CA VAL A 35 16.19 6.23 -10.42
C VAL A 35 17.61 5.99 -9.92
N ASN A 36 17.90 4.76 -9.50
CA ASN A 36 19.26 4.33 -9.18
C ASN A 36 20.09 4.32 -10.48
N TYR A 37 20.60 5.49 -10.87
CA TYR A 37 21.55 5.60 -11.97
C TYR A 37 22.93 5.20 -11.44
N ASN A 38 23.38 4.03 -11.88
CA ASN A 38 24.76 3.53 -11.93
C ASN A 38 25.41 3.05 -10.61
N ASN A 39 25.74 1.76 -10.58
CA ASN A 39 26.90 1.16 -9.89
C ASN A 39 27.21 1.52 -8.41
N CYS A 40 26.24 1.96 -7.62
CA CYS A 40 26.43 2.25 -6.20
C CYS A 40 25.74 1.22 -5.30
N ILE A 41 26.29 0.01 -5.24
CA ILE A 41 26.25 -0.77 -4.00
C ILE A 41 27.63 -1.40 -3.84
N LYS A 42 28.52 -0.68 -3.16
CA LYS A 42 29.63 -1.33 -2.46
C LYS A 42 29.11 -1.71 -1.07
N LYS A 43 29.67 -2.76 -0.47
CA LYS A 43 29.29 -3.31 0.87
C LYS A 43 29.24 -2.25 2.00
N GLU A 44 29.75 -1.06 1.74
CA GLU A 44 29.93 0.08 2.64
C GLU A 44 28.74 1.06 2.66
N ASP A 45 27.76 0.92 1.73
CA ASP A 45 26.65 1.86 1.51
C ASP A 45 25.52 1.84 2.58
N PHE A 46 25.71 1.18 3.72
CA PHE A 46 24.78 1.23 4.86
C PHE A 46 24.72 2.61 5.56
N ARG A 47 25.41 3.64 5.04
CA ARG A 47 25.43 5.01 5.59
C ARG A 47 24.39 5.97 4.98
N HIS A 48 23.63 5.56 3.95
CA HIS A 48 22.45 6.29 3.45
C HIS A 48 21.16 5.55 3.84
N PRO A 49 20.05 6.22 4.22
CA PRO A 49 18.86 5.52 4.65
C PRO A 49 18.25 4.78 3.47
N SER A 50 18.32 3.44 3.51
CA SER A 50 17.57 2.58 2.60
C SER A 50 16.09 3.01 2.60
N PRO A 51 15.36 2.91 1.48
CA PRO A 51 13.93 3.25 1.44
C PRO A 51 13.13 2.57 2.57
N PHE A 52 13.53 1.34 2.92
CA PHE A 52 13.06 0.60 4.09
C PHE A 52 13.31 1.33 5.43
N ARG A 53 14.50 1.88 5.66
CA ARG A 53 14.81 2.64 6.89
C ARG A 53 14.00 3.92 6.98
N LYS A 54 13.81 4.63 5.86
CA LYS A 54 12.95 5.83 5.83
C LYS A 54 11.49 5.49 6.10
N PHE A 55 10.98 4.40 5.53
CA PHE A 55 9.65 3.90 5.88
C PHE A 55 9.55 3.56 7.36
N TYR A 56 10.51 2.79 7.89
CA TYR A 56 10.49 2.35 9.27
C TYR A 56 10.48 3.52 10.26
N GLN A 57 11.22 4.59 9.96
CA GLN A 57 11.17 5.84 10.75
C GLN A 57 9.76 6.45 10.75
N LEU A 58 9.08 6.50 9.61
CA LEU A 58 7.69 6.98 9.53
C LEU A 58 6.72 6.05 10.27
N TYR A 59 6.90 4.74 10.13
CA TYR A 59 6.12 3.74 10.85
C TYR A 59 6.24 3.90 12.37
N CYS A 60 7.45 4.08 12.90
CA CYS A 60 7.67 4.33 14.33
C CYS A 60 7.01 5.60 14.87
N LEU A 61 6.60 6.52 13.99
CA LEU A 61 5.92 7.77 14.34
C LEU A 61 4.42 7.74 14.05
N CYS A 62 3.91 6.67 13.42
CA CYS A 62 2.51 6.58 13.06
C CYS A 62 1.68 6.01 14.21
N ASP A 63 0.48 6.56 14.42
CA ASP A 63 -0.47 6.01 15.40
C ASP A 63 -1.15 4.72 14.90
N ARG A 64 -1.24 4.56 13.57
CA ARG A 64 -1.90 3.43 12.93
C ARG A 64 -1.40 3.20 11.50
N LEU A 65 -1.03 1.96 11.21
CA LEU A 65 -0.71 1.46 9.88
C LEU A 65 -1.93 0.77 9.26
N ILE A 66 -2.33 1.24 8.08
CA ILE A 66 -3.47 0.71 7.33
C ILE A 66 -2.97 0.09 6.03
N GLY A 67 -3.37 -1.16 5.78
CA GLY A 67 -2.92 -1.97 4.66
C GLY A 67 -4.06 -2.65 3.90
N PHE A 68 -3.69 -3.34 2.81
CA PHE A 68 -4.60 -4.22 2.07
C PHE A 68 -3.86 -5.52 1.74
N ASN A 69 -4.24 -6.61 2.41
CA ASN A 69 -3.49 -7.87 2.40
C ASN A 69 -2.04 -7.72 2.92
N SER A 70 -1.80 -6.72 3.76
CA SER A 70 -0.48 -6.38 4.29
C SER A 70 -0.01 -7.37 5.35
N LEU A 71 -0.91 -7.91 6.19
CA LEU A 71 -0.59 -8.97 7.16
C LEU A 71 0.00 -10.21 6.47
N ASN A 72 -0.51 -10.52 5.28
CA ASN A 72 -0.12 -11.70 4.52
C ASN A 72 1.02 -11.46 3.52
N PHE A 73 1.37 -10.20 3.25
CA PHE A 73 2.35 -9.83 2.23
C PHE A 73 3.36 -8.80 2.73
N ASP A 74 2.94 -7.56 2.96
CA ASP A 74 3.84 -6.45 3.29
C ASP A 74 4.60 -6.72 4.60
N ASP A 75 3.92 -7.13 5.68
CA ASP A 75 4.54 -7.38 6.99
C ASP A 75 5.57 -8.51 6.90
N LYS A 76 5.26 -9.57 6.15
CA LYS A 76 6.19 -10.70 5.91
C LYS A 76 7.40 -10.26 5.09
N LEU A 77 7.20 -9.40 4.10
CA LEU A 77 8.30 -8.83 3.33
C LEU A 77 9.18 -7.93 4.20
N MET A 78 8.60 -7.06 5.02
CA MET A 78 9.34 -6.21 5.95
C MET A 78 10.20 -7.07 6.88
N LYS A 79 9.60 -8.13 7.45
CA LYS A 79 10.30 -9.11 8.30
C LYS A 79 11.45 -9.81 7.57
N ALA A 80 11.24 -10.22 6.31
CA ALA A 80 12.29 -10.81 5.49
C ALA A 80 13.45 -9.84 5.19
N ASN A 81 13.23 -8.52 5.32
CA ASN A 81 14.24 -7.48 5.19
C ASN A 81 14.74 -6.97 6.56
N GLY A 82 14.50 -7.70 7.64
CA GLY A 82 15.02 -7.40 8.98
C GLY A 82 14.29 -6.28 9.72
N LEU A 83 13.08 -5.93 9.30
CA LEU A 83 12.25 -4.90 9.93
C LEU A 83 10.97 -5.51 10.49
N ILE A 84 10.61 -5.17 11.72
CA ILE A 84 9.39 -5.66 12.36
C ILE A 84 8.31 -4.59 12.21
N VAL A 85 7.34 -4.87 11.35
CA VAL A 85 6.20 -3.99 11.09
C VAL A 85 4.94 -4.80 11.28
N ASP A 86 3.99 -4.24 12.00
CA ASP A 86 2.71 -4.84 12.29
C ASP A 86 1.61 -3.92 11.72
N THR A 87 0.87 -4.43 10.74
CA THR A 87 -0.29 -3.70 10.20
C THR A 87 -1.44 -3.73 11.20
N ASP A 88 -1.87 -2.56 11.69
CA ASP A 88 -2.99 -2.43 12.63
C ASP A 88 -4.35 -2.73 12.00
N PHE A 89 -4.55 -2.30 10.75
CA PHE A 89 -5.82 -2.44 10.05
C PHE A 89 -5.60 -2.94 8.63
N ASP A 90 -5.92 -4.22 8.38
CA ASP A 90 -5.87 -4.81 7.05
C ASP A 90 -7.27 -4.84 6.44
N LEU A 91 -7.53 -3.95 5.49
CA LEU A 91 -8.87 -3.80 4.91
C LEU A 91 -9.39 -5.09 4.26
N LEU A 92 -8.51 -5.95 3.71
CA LEU A 92 -8.96 -7.22 3.13
C LEU A 92 -9.45 -8.17 4.22
N ALA A 93 -8.72 -8.21 5.34
CA ALA A 93 -9.06 -9.02 6.51
C ALA A 93 -10.43 -8.60 7.08
N GLU A 94 -10.64 -7.29 7.23
CA GLU A 94 -11.88 -6.71 7.76
C GLU A 94 -13.08 -6.95 6.83
N ILE A 95 -12.90 -6.78 5.51
CA ILE A 95 -13.94 -7.05 4.52
C ILE A 95 -14.36 -8.52 4.53
N ARG A 96 -13.41 -9.44 4.70
CA ARG A 96 -13.69 -10.88 4.77
C ARG A 96 -14.50 -11.21 6.01
N GLU A 97 -14.10 -10.69 7.16
CA GLU A 97 -14.83 -10.90 8.41
C GLU A 97 -16.26 -10.33 8.31
N ALA A 98 -16.42 -9.11 7.80
CA ALA A 98 -17.72 -8.49 7.57
C ALA A 98 -18.61 -9.29 6.59
N SER A 99 -18.02 -10.03 5.65
CA SER A 99 -18.74 -10.86 4.69
C SER A 99 -18.88 -12.33 5.11
N GLY A 100 -18.49 -12.69 6.34
CA GLY A 100 -18.58 -14.04 6.87
C GLY A 100 -17.53 -15.02 6.29
N GLN A 101 -16.45 -14.50 5.71
CA GLN A 101 -15.31 -15.28 5.23
C GLN A 101 -14.18 -15.33 6.27
N PRO A 102 -13.34 -16.38 6.26
CA PRO A 102 -12.17 -16.44 7.12
C PRO A 102 -11.21 -15.27 6.86
N ARG A 103 -10.78 -14.62 7.95
CA ARG A 103 -9.96 -13.40 7.91
C ARG A 103 -8.62 -13.60 7.17
N HIS A 104 -7.91 -14.68 7.46
CA HIS A 104 -6.52 -14.90 6.99
C HIS A 104 -6.35 -15.93 5.87
N GLU A 105 -7.40 -16.65 5.48
CA GLU A 105 -7.29 -17.76 4.52
C GLU A 105 -7.43 -17.29 3.06
N VAL A 106 -6.90 -18.08 2.12
CA VAL A 106 -7.06 -17.82 0.69
C VAL A 106 -8.41 -18.38 0.24
N THR A 107 -9.38 -17.51 -0.02
CA THR A 107 -10.68 -17.90 -0.60
C THR A 107 -10.64 -17.86 -2.13
N LYS A 108 -11.18 -18.90 -2.78
CA LYS A 108 -11.27 -18.98 -4.25
C LYS A 108 -12.26 -17.93 -4.74
N GLY A 109 -11.82 -17.01 -5.61
CA GLY A 109 -12.63 -15.87 -6.06
C GLY A 109 -12.65 -14.67 -5.10
N GLY A 110 -11.74 -14.62 -4.12
CA GLY A 110 -11.71 -13.62 -3.05
C GLY A 110 -11.65 -12.15 -3.50
N TYR A 111 -11.84 -11.25 -2.54
CA TYR A 111 -11.79 -9.81 -2.79
C TYR A 111 -10.41 -9.36 -3.27
N ASN A 112 -10.43 -8.43 -4.22
CA ASN A 112 -9.24 -7.73 -4.66
C ASN A 112 -9.53 -6.23 -4.72
N LEU A 113 -8.46 -5.43 -4.65
CA LEU A 113 -8.57 -3.97 -4.63
C LEU A 113 -9.24 -3.42 -5.90
N GLN A 114 -9.06 -4.08 -7.05
CA GLN A 114 -9.65 -3.67 -8.32
C GLN A 114 -11.18 -3.70 -8.28
N ASN A 115 -11.75 -4.85 -7.92
CA ASN A 115 -13.19 -5.06 -7.89
C ASN A 115 -13.84 -4.16 -6.84
N LEU A 116 -13.23 -4.07 -5.65
CA LEU A 116 -13.66 -3.16 -4.60
C LEU A 116 -13.68 -1.71 -5.10
N ALA A 117 -12.59 -1.25 -5.73
CA ALA A 117 -12.49 0.12 -6.22
C ALA A 117 -13.50 0.42 -7.33
N ILE A 118 -13.69 -0.49 -8.30
CA ILE A 118 -14.69 -0.32 -9.36
C ILE A 118 -16.09 -0.19 -8.76
N THR A 119 -16.50 -1.15 -7.93
CA THR A 119 -17.84 -1.15 -7.32
C THR A 119 -18.08 0.09 -6.47
N ASN A 120 -17.06 0.55 -5.75
CA ASN A 120 -17.23 1.55 -4.72
C ASN A 120 -16.87 2.98 -5.13
N LEU A 121 -16.05 3.15 -6.16
CA LEU A 121 -15.49 4.46 -6.52
C LEU A 121 -15.70 4.79 -8.00
N GLY A 122 -16.24 3.85 -8.80
CA GLY A 122 -16.37 3.99 -10.25
C GLY A 122 -15.03 4.03 -11.00
N LYS A 123 -13.92 3.76 -10.30
CA LYS A 123 -12.55 3.77 -10.84
C LYS A 123 -11.75 2.62 -10.26
N GLY A 124 -10.88 2.04 -11.07
CA GLY A 124 -10.03 0.92 -10.68
C GLY A 124 -8.54 1.27 -10.57
N LYS A 125 -7.73 0.24 -10.38
CA LYS A 125 -6.29 0.26 -10.57
C LYS A 125 -5.97 0.65 -12.02
N THR A 126 -4.84 1.32 -12.21
CA THR A 126 -4.32 1.72 -13.51
C THR A 126 -3.35 0.68 -14.12
N GLY A 127 -3.21 -0.49 -13.49
CA GLY A 127 -2.31 -1.57 -13.89
C GLY A 127 -2.41 -2.79 -12.98
N ASN A 128 -1.70 -3.86 -13.35
CA ASN A 128 -1.67 -5.13 -12.61
C ASN A 128 -0.32 -5.33 -11.91
N GLY A 129 -0.30 -6.09 -10.81
CA GLY A 129 0.93 -6.36 -10.05
C GLY A 129 2.05 -7.01 -10.86
N GLU A 130 1.71 -7.76 -11.91
CA GLU A 130 2.66 -8.38 -12.85
C GLU A 130 3.33 -7.39 -13.79
N LEU A 131 2.77 -6.20 -13.95
CA LEU A 131 3.32 -5.15 -14.81
C LEU A 131 4.48 -4.41 -14.13
N ALA A 132 4.49 -4.39 -12.79
CA ALA A 132 5.48 -3.63 -12.03
C ALA A 132 6.93 -4.10 -12.23
N PRO A 133 7.25 -5.42 -12.17
CA PRO A 133 8.61 -5.90 -12.45
C PRO A 133 9.07 -5.54 -13.85
N LYS A 134 8.18 -5.70 -14.84
CA LYS A 134 8.48 -5.41 -16.24
C LYS A 134 8.80 -3.93 -16.44
N LEU A 135 7.91 -3.05 -15.98
CA LEU A 135 8.12 -1.60 -16.06
C LEU A 135 9.39 -1.15 -15.32
N TRP A 136 9.72 -1.79 -14.20
CA TRP A 136 10.95 -1.50 -13.47
C TRP A 136 12.20 -1.90 -14.28
N GLN A 137 12.23 -3.12 -14.80
CA GLN A 137 13.32 -3.61 -15.65
C GLN A 137 13.48 -2.79 -16.94
N GLU A 138 12.37 -2.28 -17.49
CA GLU A 138 12.36 -1.38 -18.65
C GLU A 138 12.76 0.07 -18.33
N GLY A 139 13.15 0.39 -17.09
CA GLY A 139 13.51 1.74 -16.67
C GLY A 139 12.33 2.72 -16.57
N LYS A 140 11.10 2.24 -16.71
CA LYS A 140 9.85 3.03 -16.63
C LYS A 140 9.42 3.25 -15.17
N HIS A 141 10.36 3.65 -14.32
CA HIS A 141 10.17 3.77 -12.87
C HIS A 141 9.02 4.71 -12.48
N GLN A 142 8.82 5.82 -13.21
CA GLN A 142 7.71 6.72 -12.92
C GLN A 142 6.34 6.05 -13.08
N LYS A 143 6.20 5.12 -14.05
CA LYS A 143 4.96 4.36 -14.22
C LYS A 143 4.73 3.40 -13.05
N VAL A 144 5.81 2.81 -12.51
CA VAL A 144 5.78 1.99 -11.29
C VAL A 144 5.27 2.84 -10.11
N ILE A 145 5.88 4.00 -9.89
CA ILE A 145 5.51 4.91 -8.80
C ILE A 145 4.04 5.34 -8.93
N ASN A 146 3.62 5.74 -10.13
CA ASN A 146 2.26 6.22 -10.38
C ASN A 146 1.20 5.15 -10.09
N TYR A 147 1.40 3.89 -10.50
CA TYR A 147 0.41 2.85 -10.24
C TYR A 147 0.30 2.54 -8.74
N CYS A 148 1.42 2.51 -8.03
CA CYS A 148 1.43 2.22 -6.60
C CYS A 148 0.74 3.32 -5.81
N LEU A 149 1.01 4.58 -6.16
CA LEU A 149 0.36 5.71 -5.56
C LEU A 149 -1.16 5.68 -5.81
N ASN A 150 -1.58 5.24 -6.99
CA ASN A 150 -2.99 5.02 -7.28
C ASN A 150 -3.60 3.95 -6.35
N ASP A 151 -2.93 2.81 -6.18
CA ASP A 151 -3.40 1.75 -5.26
C ASP A 151 -3.58 2.28 -3.82
N VAL A 152 -2.64 3.08 -3.31
CA VAL A 152 -2.75 3.70 -1.98
C VAL A 152 -3.93 4.69 -1.91
N LYS A 153 -4.18 5.47 -2.97
CA LYS A 153 -5.34 6.38 -3.04
C LYS A 153 -6.67 5.63 -3.04
N LEU A 154 -6.73 4.50 -3.74
CA LEU A 154 -7.91 3.63 -3.73
C LEU A 154 -8.11 3.01 -2.34
N LEU A 155 -7.05 2.47 -1.72
CA LEU A 155 -7.10 1.92 -0.37
C LEU A 155 -7.63 2.95 0.63
N ARG A 156 -7.07 4.17 0.65
CA ARG A 156 -7.55 5.25 1.53
C ARG A 156 -9.04 5.51 1.34
N SER A 157 -9.50 5.59 0.10
CA SER A 157 -10.91 5.88 -0.20
C SER A 157 -11.83 4.75 0.26
N LEU A 158 -11.41 3.49 0.03
CA LEU A 158 -12.16 2.32 0.46
C LEU A 158 -12.19 2.16 1.98
N TYR A 159 -11.06 2.40 2.65
CA TYR A 159 -10.96 2.41 4.11
C TYR A 159 -11.97 3.37 4.73
N PHE A 160 -12.02 4.63 4.24
CA PHE A 160 -13.00 5.59 4.74
C PHE A 160 -14.44 5.16 4.46
N ARG A 161 -14.73 4.51 3.33
CA ARG A 161 -16.07 3.97 3.11
C ARG A 161 -16.40 2.82 4.07
N PHE A 162 -15.45 1.94 4.35
CA PHE A 162 -15.64 0.80 5.26
C PHE A 162 -15.95 1.26 6.68
N ILE A 163 -15.12 2.13 7.25
CA ILE A 163 -15.33 2.60 8.64
C ILE A 163 -16.60 3.44 8.83
N ASN A 164 -17.19 3.95 7.74
CA ASN A 164 -18.46 4.66 7.75
C ASN A 164 -19.67 3.76 7.41
N GLY A 165 -19.49 2.44 7.27
CA GLY A 165 -20.55 1.50 6.89
C GLY A 165 -21.11 1.72 5.49
N LEU A 166 -20.31 2.35 4.61
CA LEU A 166 -20.69 2.72 3.25
C LEU A 166 -20.08 1.79 2.21
N LEU A 167 -19.15 0.90 2.56
CA LEU A 167 -18.48 0.05 1.58
C LEU A 167 -19.45 -1.03 1.09
N ARG A 168 -19.57 -1.20 -0.23
CA ARG A 168 -20.38 -2.24 -0.87
C ARG A 168 -19.53 -3.45 -1.23
N ASP A 169 -20.04 -4.62 -0.92
CA ASP A 169 -19.51 -5.89 -1.38
C ASP A 169 -19.60 -5.97 -2.92
N PRO A 170 -18.49 -6.22 -3.65
CA PRO A 170 -18.48 -6.26 -5.10
C PRO A 170 -19.31 -7.40 -5.72
N TYR A 171 -19.61 -8.45 -4.96
CA TYR A 171 -20.36 -9.61 -5.42
C TYR A 171 -21.81 -9.56 -4.99
N SER A 172 -22.09 -9.29 -3.71
CA SER A 172 -23.45 -9.26 -3.17
C SER A 172 -24.13 -7.90 -3.23
N GLN A 173 -23.39 -6.82 -3.50
CA GLN A 173 -23.84 -5.41 -3.52
C GLN A 173 -24.40 -4.88 -2.17
N LYS A 174 -24.36 -5.71 -1.12
CA LYS A 174 -24.73 -5.33 0.25
C LYS A 174 -23.66 -4.42 0.86
N LEU A 175 -24.06 -3.62 1.85
CA LEU A 175 -23.12 -2.84 2.64
C LEU A 175 -22.37 -3.76 3.62
N LEU A 176 -21.09 -3.48 3.81
CA LEU A 176 -20.18 -4.09 4.78
C LEU A 176 -19.85 -3.08 5.88
#